data_AF-A0A0J9SHB4-F1
#
_entry.id   AF-A0A0J9SHB4-F1
#
_cell.length_a   1.000
_cell.length_b   1.000
_cell.length_c   1.000
_cell.angle_alpha   90.00
_cell.angle_beta   90.00
_cell.angle_gamma   90.00
#
_symmetry.space_group_name_H-M   'P 1'
#
loop_
_entity.id
_entity.type
_entity.pdbx_description
1 polymer ?
#
loop_
_entity_poly.entity_id
_entity_poly.type
_entity_poly.pdbx_seq_one_letter_code
_entity_poly.pdbx_strand_id
1 'polypeptide(L)'
;MNRKYQRQHQVLYDGKMNKTIKDDKSNYEHLKKGQNDLDSYKKDYKRRHDKKKGLARLDCYYENKIFDKIDYIYDLAKRMRNDKKTYKKYIYRKFTIHFTIFALLPLLGIIIPILFGGEKPQDRIVRLTYGSCRNKGSDGNCTKGFIHCTKDQIRAIGYLNFIFFLALAIIVLLSVIYIFVKIIKYERLKAGKGKMSGKEYINFCKNV
;
A
#
# COMPACT_ATOMS: atom_id res chain seq x y z
N MET A 1 59.52 30.10 41.13
CA MET A 1 58.51 30.06 40.04
C MET A 1 57.40 29.09 40.43
N ASN A 2 56.17 29.58 40.58
CA ASN A 2 55.15 29.02 41.47
C ASN A 2 54.38 27.82 40.86
N ARG A 3 54.73 26.58 41.28
CA ARG A 3 54.13 25.31 40.80
C ARG A 3 52.60 25.21 40.99
N LYS A 4 52.00 26.02 41.86
CA LYS A 4 50.53 26.08 42.02
C LYS A 4 49.85 26.75 40.82
N TYR A 5 50.47 27.75 40.24
CA TYR A 5 49.90 28.53 39.14
C TYR A 5 49.83 27.70 37.84
N GLN A 6 50.87 26.92 37.56
CA GLN A 6 50.88 26.03 36.39
C GLN A 6 49.86 24.89 36.50
N ARG A 7 49.66 24.33 37.70
CA ARG A 7 48.61 23.32 37.93
C ARG A 7 47.19 23.88 37.72
N GLN A 8 46.91 25.08 38.21
CA GLN A 8 45.59 25.71 38.01
C GLN A 8 45.32 26.01 36.54
N HIS A 9 46.33 26.49 35.81
CA HIS A 9 46.22 26.75 34.38
C HIS A 9 45.97 25.46 33.60
N GLN A 10 46.68 24.38 33.92
CA GLN A 10 46.50 23.08 33.25
C GLN A 10 45.11 22.48 33.50
N VAL A 11 44.60 22.55 34.75
CA VAL A 11 43.24 22.12 35.09
C VAL A 11 42.17 22.95 34.37
N LEU A 12 42.40 24.25 34.18
CA LEU A 12 41.46 25.13 33.47
C LEU A 12 41.44 24.84 31.96
N TYR A 13 42.60 24.53 31.38
CA TYR A 13 42.73 24.14 29.97
C TYR A 13 42.11 22.77 29.71
N ASP A 14 42.37 21.78 30.56
CA ASP A 14 41.78 20.45 30.47
C ASP A 14 40.26 20.50 30.66
N GLY A 15 39.77 21.37 31.56
CA GLY A 15 38.35 21.64 31.76
C GLY A 15 37.68 22.27 30.54
N LYS A 16 38.32 23.26 29.90
CA LYS A 16 37.85 23.88 28.65
C LYS A 16 37.83 22.86 27.50
N MET A 17 38.90 22.09 27.34
CA MET A 17 39.04 21.11 26.26
C MET A 17 38.02 19.96 26.40
N ASN A 18 37.81 19.45 27.62
CA ASN A 18 36.75 18.47 27.90
C ASN A 18 35.34 19.03 27.66
N LYS A 19 35.11 20.31 27.93
CA LYS A 19 33.83 20.96 27.66
C LYS A 19 33.58 21.08 26.16
N THR A 20 34.56 21.52 25.37
CA THR A 20 34.45 21.58 23.90
C THR A 20 34.24 20.19 23.29
N ILE A 21 34.97 19.16 23.75
CA ILE A 21 34.79 17.78 23.27
C ILE A 21 33.40 17.23 23.63
N LYS A 22 32.88 17.54 24.81
CA LYS A 22 31.50 17.17 25.21
C LYS A 22 30.46 17.91 24.40
N ASP A 23 30.65 19.20 24.14
CA ASP A 23 29.74 20.03 23.36
C ASP A 23 29.74 19.59 21.89
N ASP A 24 30.90 19.27 21.30
CA ASP A 24 31.04 18.72 19.95
C ASP A 24 30.44 17.32 19.83
N LYS A 25 30.64 16.46 20.84
CA LYS A 25 30.00 15.14 20.90
C LYS A 25 28.49 15.26 21.05
N SER A 26 27.99 16.20 21.86
CA SER A 26 26.56 16.47 22.00
C SER A 26 25.98 17.01 20.69
N ASN A 27 26.65 17.95 20.03
CA ASN A 27 26.24 18.52 18.74
C ASN A 27 26.27 17.46 17.64
N TYR A 28 27.25 16.56 17.62
CA TYR A 28 27.31 15.42 16.70
C TYR A 28 26.20 14.40 16.97
N GLU A 29 25.91 14.10 18.24
CA GLU A 29 24.77 13.26 18.63
C GLU A 29 23.42 13.92 18.29
N HIS A 30 23.31 15.25 18.40
CA HIS A 30 22.13 16.02 18.00
C HIS A 30 21.98 16.09 16.47
N LEU A 31 23.07 16.21 15.71
CA LEU A 31 23.09 16.13 14.24
C LEU A 31 22.74 14.72 13.74
N LYS A 32 23.23 13.68 14.43
CA LYS A 32 22.94 12.26 14.14
C LYS A 32 21.53 11.84 14.58
N LYS A 33 20.99 12.45 15.63
CA LYS A 33 19.57 12.34 16.03
C LYS A 33 18.64 13.21 15.17
N GLY A 34 19.18 14.19 14.44
CA GLY A 34 18.42 15.14 13.61
C GLY A 34 18.27 14.75 12.14
N GLN A 35 19.07 13.82 11.62
CA GLN A 35 18.79 13.19 10.32
C GLN A 35 17.78 12.05 10.52
N ASN A 36 16.48 12.38 10.50
CA ASN A 36 15.43 11.37 10.38
C ASN A 36 15.76 10.47 9.18
N ASP A 37 16.02 9.18 9.42
CA ASP A 37 16.24 8.18 8.37
C ASP A 37 15.13 8.25 7.31
N LEU A 38 13.89 8.52 7.73
CA LEU A 38 12.75 8.78 6.86
C LEU A 38 12.92 10.05 5.98
N ASP A 39 13.34 11.18 6.54
CA ASP A 39 13.50 12.43 5.77
C ASP A 39 14.65 12.32 4.77
N SER A 40 15.77 11.71 5.18
CA SER A 40 16.87 11.38 4.28
C SER A 40 16.40 10.44 3.17
N TYR A 41 15.65 9.40 3.53
CA TYR A 41 15.07 8.47 2.57
C TYR A 41 14.14 9.19 1.58
N LYS A 42 13.24 10.06 2.01
CA LYS A 42 12.33 10.78 1.12
C LYS A 42 13.06 11.79 0.22
N LYS A 43 14.05 12.52 0.74
CA LYS A 43 14.87 13.46 -0.07
C LYS A 43 15.57 12.76 -1.24
N ASP A 44 16.03 11.54 -1.02
CA ASP A 44 16.69 10.73 -2.04
C ASP A 44 15.73 10.06 -3.06
N TYR A 45 14.41 10.24 -2.91
CA TYR A 45 13.41 9.62 -3.78
C TYR A 45 13.68 9.84 -5.27
N LYS A 46 13.88 11.10 -5.69
CA LYS A 46 14.08 11.46 -7.10
C LYS A 46 15.26 10.70 -7.70
N ARG A 47 16.40 10.72 -7.01
CA ARG A 47 17.60 9.98 -7.38
C ARG A 47 17.37 8.47 -7.49
N ARG A 48 16.65 7.86 -6.54
CA ARG A 48 16.36 6.42 -6.57
C ARG A 48 15.38 6.06 -7.70
N HIS A 49 14.36 6.89 -7.90
CA HIS A 49 13.35 6.71 -8.91
C HIS A 49 13.94 6.80 -10.32
N ASP A 50 14.80 7.79 -10.58
CA ASP A 50 15.39 8.03 -11.89
C ASP A 50 16.40 6.94 -12.29
N LYS A 51 17.04 6.28 -11.31
CA LYS A 51 17.92 5.13 -11.54
C LYS A 51 17.16 3.83 -11.85
N LYS A 52 15.88 3.72 -11.49
CA LYS A 52 15.08 2.50 -11.64
C LYS A 52 14.36 2.46 -13.00
N LYS A 53 14.16 1.26 -13.53
CA LYS A 53 13.44 1.00 -14.79
C LYS A 53 12.31 0.00 -14.59
N GLY A 54 11.31 0.02 -15.49
CA GLY A 54 10.19 -0.92 -15.51
C GLY A 54 9.44 -1.01 -14.18
N LEU A 55 9.17 -2.24 -13.72
CA LEU A 55 8.43 -2.53 -12.48
C LEU A 55 9.11 -1.96 -11.23
N ALA A 56 10.45 -1.90 -11.20
CA ALA A 56 11.16 -1.34 -10.06
C ALA A 56 10.90 0.16 -9.90
N ARG A 57 10.69 0.88 -11.02
CA ARG A 57 10.34 2.29 -11.02
C ARG A 57 8.91 2.49 -10.50
N LEU A 58 7.97 1.66 -10.94
CA LEU A 58 6.60 1.65 -10.44
C LEU A 58 6.54 1.35 -8.93
N ASP A 59 7.27 0.34 -8.44
CA ASP A 59 7.37 0.04 -7.01
C ASP A 59 7.91 1.24 -6.22
N CYS A 60 8.94 1.92 -6.72
CA CYS A 60 9.48 3.12 -6.07
C CYS A 60 8.46 4.27 -6.05
N TYR A 61 7.70 4.45 -7.12
CA TYR A 61 6.65 5.46 -7.22
C TYR A 61 5.51 5.18 -6.23
N TYR A 62 4.98 3.96 -6.21
CA TYR A 62 3.90 3.58 -5.31
C TYR A 62 4.32 3.62 -3.85
N GLU A 63 5.56 3.21 -3.53
CA GLU A 63 6.10 3.37 -2.19
C GLU A 63 6.09 4.83 -1.73
N ASN A 64 6.60 5.76 -2.55
CA ASN A 64 6.60 7.18 -2.21
C ASN A 64 5.17 7.71 -2.03
N LYS A 65 4.25 7.30 -2.91
CA LYS A 65 2.84 7.68 -2.83
C LYS A 65 2.16 7.17 -1.55
N ILE A 66 2.49 5.97 -1.10
CA ILE A 66 2.02 5.44 0.19
C ILE A 66 2.60 6.27 1.33
N PHE A 67 3.89 6.60 1.30
CA PHE A 67 4.53 7.40 2.35
C PHE A 67 3.89 8.78 2.47
N ASP A 68 3.61 9.46 1.35
CA ASP A 68 2.93 10.75 1.34
C ASP A 68 1.50 10.66 1.92
N LYS A 69 0.80 9.54 1.69
CA LYS A 69 -0.51 9.30 2.32
C LYS A 69 -0.40 9.09 3.82
N ILE A 70 0.65 8.41 4.30
CA ILE A 70 0.89 8.21 5.73
C ILE A 70 1.21 9.55 6.41
N ASP A 71 2.05 10.39 5.81
CA ASP A 71 2.35 11.74 6.33
C ASP A 71 1.08 12.59 6.45
N TYR A 72 0.22 12.57 5.42
CA TYR A 72 -1.06 13.26 5.47
C TYR A 72 -1.95 12.79 6.64
N ILE A 73 -1.95 11.49 6.95
CA ILE A 73 -2.70 10.93 8.09
C ILE A 73 -2.11 11.44 9.41
N TYR A 74 -0.79 11.47 9.55
CA TYR A 74 -0.10 11.98 10.74
C TYR A 74 -0.37 13.48 10.94
N ASP A 75 -0.29 14.28 9.88
CA ASP A 75 -0.58 15.70 9.92
C ASP A 75 -2.03 15.97 10.31
N LEU A 76 -2.97 15.17 9.78
CA LEU A 76 -4.37 15.27 10.16
C LEU A 76 -4.58 14.90 11.63
N ALA A 77 -3.90 13.84 12.12
CA ALA A 77 -3.96 13.43 13.51
C ALA A 77 -3.44 14.53 14.44
N LYS A 78 -2.36 15.22 14.04
CA LYS A 78 -1.78 16.34 14.78
C LYS A 78 -2.74 17.53 14.85
N ARG A 79 -3.38 17.89 13.73
CA ARG A 79 -4.37 18.99 13.68
C ARG A 79 -5.64 18.69 14.49
N MET A 80 -6.07 17.44 14.53
CA MET A 80 -7.30 16.99 15.22
C MET A 80 -7.03 16.33 16.57
N ARG A 81 -5.88 16.62 17.22
CA ARG A 81 -5.44 15.98 18.47
C ARG A 81 -6.46 16.06 19.61
N ASN A 82 -7.22 17.16 19.66
CA ASN A 82 -8.20 17.44 20.71
C ASN A 82 -9.54 16.71 20.48
N ASP A 83 -9.79 16.20 19.27
CA ASP A 83 -11.01 15.48 18.93
C ASP A 83 -10.68 14.12 18.28
N LYS A 84 -10.10 13.24 19.09
CA LYS A 84 -9.68 11.89 18.68
C LYS A 84 -10.84 11.06 18.11
N LYS A 85 -12.07 11.27 18.61
CA LYS A 85 -13.27 10.53 18.18
C LYS A 85 -13.65 10.93 16.76
N THR A 86 -13.69 12.24 16.47
CA THR A 86 -13.98 12.75 15.13
C THR A 86 -12.87 12.41 14.14
N TYR A 87 -11.59 12.51 14.54
CA TYR A 87 -10.46 12.09 13.71
C TYR A 87 -10.58 10.61 13.28
N LYS A 88 -10.79 9.69 14.23
CA LYS A 88 -10.92 8.26 13.94
C LYS A 88 -12.09 7.98 12.99
N LYS A 89 -13.24 8.64 13.22
CA LYS A 89 -14.43 8.51 12.36
C LYS A 89 -14.15 9.03 10.94
N TYR A 90 -13.46 10.15 10.80
CA TYR A 90 -13.12 10.74 9.50
C TYR A 90 -12.14 9.86 8.71
N ILE A 91 -11.04 9.41 9.35
CA ILE A 91 -10.07 8.49 8.73
C ILE A 91 -10.78 7.21 8.30
N TYR A 92 -11.55 6.59 9.21
CA TYR A 92 -12.31 5.38 8.87
C TYR A 92 -13.23 5.63 7.67
N ARG A 93 -14.05 6.68 7.66
CA ARG A 93 -14.96 6.95 6.54
C ARG A 93 -14.21 7.15 5.22
N LYS A 94 -13.07 7.85 5.24
CA LYS A 94 -12.28 8.15 4.04
C LYS A 94 -11.61 6.91 3.46
N PHE A 95 -10.97 6.09 4.30
CA PHE A 95 -10.24 4.90 3.85
C PHE A 95 -11.17 3.71 3.61
N THR A 96 -12.19 3.51 4.44
CA THR A 96 -13.16 2.42 4.29
C THR A 96 -13.86 2.49 2.94
N ILE A 97 -14.34 3.67 2.50
CA ILE A 97 -15.05 3.77 1.21
C ILE A 97 -14.15 3.33 0.04
N HIS A 98 -12.92 3.83 -0.03
CA HIS A 98 -11.99 3.47 -1.11
C HIS A 98 -11.61 1.99 -1.06
N PHE A 99 -11.36 1.46 0.14
CA PHE A 99 -11.00 0.06 0.33
C PHE A 99 -12.14 -0.89 0.01
N THR A 100 -13.37 -0.54 0.41
CA THR A 100 -14.58 -1.31 0.08
C THR A 100 -14.77 -1.39 -1.42
N ILE A 101 -14.72 -0.26 -2.15
CA ILE A 101 -14.86 -0.27 -3.62
C ILE A 101 -13.79 -1.15 -4.28
N PHE A 102 -12.53 -1.03 -3.82
CA PHE A 102 -11.44 -1.84 -4.35
C PHE A 102 -11.59 -3.33 -4.03
N ALA A 103 -12.04 -3.69 -2.83
CA ALA A 103 -12.30 -5.07 -2.42
C ALA A 103 -13.49 -5.70 -3.17
N LEU A 104 -14.42 -4.89 -3.69
CA LEU A 104 -15.54 -5.36 -4.51
C LEU A 104 -15.15 -5.63 -5.98
N LEU A 105 -13.95 -5.25 -6.43
CA LEU A 105 -13.51 -5.49 -7.83
C LEU A 105 -13.65 -6.94 -8.30
N PRO A 106 -13.29 -7.97 -7.51
CA PRO A 106 -13.45 -9.36 -7.94
C PRO A 106 -14.93 -9.72 -8.19
N LEU A 107 -15.89 -9.05 -7.55
CA LEU A 107 -17.32 -9.31 -7.77
C LEU A 107 -17.76 -9.03 -9.21
N LEU A 108 -17.00 -8.25 -9.98
CA LEU A 108 -17.25 -8.08 -11.41
C LEU A 108 -17.19 -9.43 -12.17
N GLY A 109 -16.39 -10.39 -11.70
CA GLY A 109 -16.36 -11.75 -12.25
C GLY A 109 -17.62 -12.57 -11.95
N ILE A 110 -18.51 -12.12 -11.07
CA ILE A 110 -19.78 -12.79 -10.76
C ILE A 110 -20.87 -12.40 -11.77
N ILE A 111 -20.69 -11.30 -12.51
CA ILE A 111 -21.67 -10.81 -13.49
C ILE A 111 -21.93 -11.85 -14.58
N ILE A 112 -20.88 -12.51 -15.10
CA ILE A 112 -21.00 -13.50 -16.17
C ILE A 112 -21.85 -14.73 -15.73
N PRO A 113 -21.61 -15.36 -14.56
CA PRO A 113 -22.48 -16.40 -14.03
C PRO A 113 -23.91 -15.95 -13.82
N ILE A 114 -24.16 -14.68 -13.49
CA ILE A 114 -25.53 -14.17 -13.34
C ILE A 114 -26.21 -14.01 -14.72
N LEU A 115 -25.49 -13.49 -15.72
CA LEU A 115 -26.04 -13.28 -17.07
C LEU A 115 -26.41 -14.58 -17.77
N PHE A 116 -25.62 -15.64 -17.57
CA PHE A 116 -25.78 -16.93 -18.24
C PHE A 116 -26.24 -18.06 -17.31
N GLY A 117 -26.44 -17.78 -16.02
CA GLY A 117 -26.85 -18.73 -15.01
C GLY A 117 -28.34 -19.03 -15.13
N GLY A 118 -28.68 -20.31 -15.34
CA GLY A 118 -30.05 -20.78 -15.46
C GLY A 118 -30.07 -22.19 -16.04
N GLU A 119 -30.88 -23.06 -15.44
CA GLU A 119 -31.02 -24.46 -15.85
C GLU A 119 -31.49 -24.56 -17.31
N LYS A 120 -32.49 -23.74 -17.69
CA LYS A 120 -32.99 -23.67 -19.06
C LYS A 120 -32.53 -22.37 -19.73
N PRO A 121 -32.24 -22.38 -21.05
CA PRO A 121 -31.87 -21.17 -21.78
C PRO A 121 -32.89 -20.03 -21.71
N GLN A 122 -34.15 -20.35 -21.42
CA GLN A 122 -35.28 -19.42 -21.34
C GLN A 122 -35.27 -18.61 -20.03
N ASP A 123 -34.70 -19.18 -18.97
CA ASP A 123 -34.65 -18.60 -17.63
C ASP A 123 -33.42 -17.71 -17.43
N ARG A 124 -32.52 -17.67 -18.42
CA ARG A 124 -31.30 -16.86 -18.41
C ARG A 124 -31.60 -15.43 -18.84
N ILE A 125 -30.92 -14.46 -18.22
CA ILE A 125 -31.01 -13.04 -18.61
C ILE A 125 -30.57 -12.88 -20.07
N VAL A 126 -29.44 -13.49 -20.43
CA VAL A 126 -29.03 -13.61 -21.83
C VAL A 126 -29.42 -15.00 -22.31
N ARG A 127 -30.32 -15.05 -23.29
CA ARG A 127 -30.85 -16.27 -23.93
C ARG A 127 -29.79 -16.95 -24.80
N LEU A 128 -28.73 -17.43 -24.16
CA LEU A 128 -27.63 -18.15 -24.76
C LEU A 128 -27.94 -19.65 -24.74
N THR A 129 -27.79 -20.31 -25.89
CA THR A 129 -28.03 -21.75 -26.03
C THR A 129 -26.90 -22.42 -26.81
N TYR A 130 -26.76 -23.74 -26.65
CA TYR A 130 -25.80 -24.52 -27.41
C TYR A 130 -26.42 -25.16 -28.66
N GLY A 131 -25.61 -25.32 -29.71
CA GLY A 131 -26.01 -26.00 -30.95
C GLY A 131 -26.64 -25.07 -31.99
N SER A 132 -27.05 -25.61 -33.13
CA SER A 132 -27.60 -24.84 -34.26
C SER A 132 -29.07 -24.43 -34.03
N CYS A 133 -29.46 -23.24 -34.52
CA CYS A 133 -30.86 -22.80 -34.49
C CYS A 133 -31.68 -23.58 -35.52
N ARG A 134 -32.75 -24.26 -35.05
CA ARG A 134 -33.73 -24.95 -35.92
C ARG A 134 -34.75 -24.00 -36.56
N ASN A 135 -35.01 -22.84 -35.94
CA ASN A 135 -35.99 -21.86 -36.42
C ASN A 135 -35.26 -20.61 -36.90
N LYS A 136 -34.61 -20.68 -38.07
CA LYS A 136 -33.99 -19.50 -38.67
C LYS A 136 -35.02 -18.70 -39.44
N GLY A 137 -35.00 -17.38 -39.28
CA GLY A 137 -35.72 -16.46 -40.14
C GLY A 137 -35.09 -16.41 -41.54
N SER A 138 -35.77 -15.73 -42.45
CA SER A 138 -35.27 -15.45 -43.80
C SER A 138 -33.96 -14.64 -43.81
N ASP A 139 -33.66 -13.94 -42.73
CA ASP A 139 -32.44 -13.17 -42.47
C ASP A 139 -31.30 -14.01 -41.85
N GLY A 140 -31.54 -15.31 -41.59
CA GLY A 140 -30.58 -16.22 -40.97
C GLY A 140 -30.50 -16.13 -39.45
N ASN A 141 -31.21 -15.20 -38.82
CA ASN A 141 -31.26 -15.04 -37.37
C ASN A 141 -32.23 -16.03 -36.73
N CYS A 142 -32.05 -16.33 -35.44
CA CYS A 142 -32.96 -17.24 -34.75
C CYS A 142 -34.26 -16.51 -34.40
N THR A 143 -35.41 -16.96 -34.93
CA THR A 143 -36.73 -16.31 -34.71
C THR A 143 -37.16 -16.27 -33.23
N LYS A 144 -36.58 -17.16 -32.40
CA LYS A 144 -36.82 -17.18 -30.95
C LYS A 144 -35.90 -16.24 -30.15
N GLY A 145 -35.00 -15.51 -30.82
CA GLY A 145 -34.08 -14.55 -30.20
C GLY A 145 -32.95 -15.17 -29.38
N PHE A 146 -32.65 -16.46 -29.56
CA PHE A 146 -31.54 -17.12 -28.88
C PHE A 146 -30.20 -16.85 -29.57
N ILE A 147 -29.15 -16.67 -28.77
CA ILE A 147 -27.76 -16.64 -29.24
C ILE A 147 -27.22 -18.06 -29.20
N HIS A 148 -26.77 -18.57 -30.34
CA HIS A 148 -26.31 -19.94 -30.51
C HIS A 148 -24.78 -20.00 -30.48
N CYS A 149 -24.24 -20.70 -29.50
CA CYS A 149 -22.80 -20.98 -29.37
C CYS A 149 -22.52 -22.48 -29.39
N THR A 150 -21.27 -22.87 -29.61
CA THR A 150 -20.86 -24.26 -29.38
C THR A 150 -20.69 -24.53 -27.88
N LYS A 151 -20.75 -25.79 -27.48
CA LYS A 151 -20.50 -26.18 -26.07
C LYS A 151 -19.12 -25.74 -25.60
N ASP A 152 -18.13 -25.83 -26.49
CA ASP A 152 -16.75 -25.45 -26.19
C ASP A 152 -16.60 -23.95 -25.98
N GLN A 153 -17.30 -23.12 -26.75
CA GLN A 153 -17.31 -21.66 -26.55
C GLN A 153 -17.88 -21.27 -25.19
N ILE A 154 -19.00 -21.87 -24.78
CA ILE A 154 -19.63 -21.59 -23.47
C ILE A 154 -18.69 -22.00 -22.35
N ARG A 155 -18.07 -23.18 -22.47
CA ARG A 155 -17.10 -23.67 -21.49
C ARG A 155 -15.87 -22.75 -21.40
N ALA A 156 -15.36 -22.30 -22.54
CA ALA A 156 -14.23 -21.37 -22.61
C ALA A 156 -14.57 -20.04 -21.91
N ILE A 157 -15.76 -19.47 -22.16
CA ILE A 157 -16.23 -18.24 -21.47
C ILE A 157 -16.27 -18.46 -19.96
N GLY A 158 -16.81 -19.60 -19.51
CA GLY A 158 -16.84 -19.95 -18.09
C GLY A 158 -15.45 -20.01 -17.46
N TYR A 159 -14.50 -20.71 -18.09
CA TYR A 159 -13.12 -20.78 -17.60
C TYR A 159 -12.39 -19.44 -17.61
N LEU A 160 -12.51 -18.66 -18.69
CA LEU A 160 -11.91 -17.33 -18.77
C LEU A 160 -12.43 -16.42 -17.68
N ASN A 161 -13.74 -16.44 -17.41
CA ASN A 161 -14.31 -15.66 -16.33
C ASN A 161 -13.84 -16.14 -14.94
N PHE A 162 -13.75 -17.44 -14.71
CA PHE A 162 -13.23 -17.98 -13.46
C PHE A 162 -11.76 -17.58 -13.23
N ILE A 163 -10.92 -17.68 -14.26
CA ILE A 163 -9.53 -17.22 -14.23
C ILE A 163 -9.46 -15.72 -13.95
N PHE A 164 -10.30 -14.92 -14.61
CA PHE A 164 -10.37 -13.47 -14.40
C PHE A 164 -10.77 -13.12 -12.97
N PHE A 165 -11.80 -13.78 -12.42
CA PHE A 165 -12.23 -13.63 -11.03
C PHE A 165 -11.08 -13.91 -10.05
N LEU A 166 -10.40 -15.06 -10.22
CA LEU A 166 -9.27 -15.45 -9.38
C LEU A 166 -8.10 -14.47 -9.51
N ALA A 167 -7.77 -14.04 -10.74
CA ALA A 167 -6.71 -13.08 -10.98
C ALA A 167 -6.98 -11.74 -10.27
N LEU A 168 -8.20 -11.21 -10.36
CA LEU A 168 -8.59 -9.99 -9.64
C LEU A 168 -8.52 -10.18 -8.13
N ALA A 169 -9.01 -11.31 -7.60
CA ALA A 169 -8.92 -11.61 -6.18
C ALA A 169 -7.47 -11.65 -5.68
N ILE A 170 -6.58 -12.30 -6.42
CA ILE A 170 -5.14 -12.35 -6.12
C ILE A 170 -4.53 -10.94 -6.15
N ILE A 171 -4.84 -10.13 -7.17
CA ILE A 171 -4.34 -8.75 -7.28
C ILE A 171 -4.78 -7.91 -6.07
N VAL A 172 -6.04 -8.02 -5.67
CA VAL A 172 -6.55 -7.33 -4.48
C VAL A 172 -5.77 -7.77 -3.24
N LEU A 173 -5.62 -9.06 -2.99
CA LEU A 173 -4.88 -9.59 -1.84
C LEU A 173 -3.41 -9.12 -1.83
N LEU A 174 -2.72 -9.21 -2.96
CA LEU A 174 -1.33 -8.78 -3.09
C LEU A 174 -1.17 -7.28 -2.82
N SER A 175 -2.10 -6.45 -3.32
CA SER A 175 -2.07 -5.01 -3.08
C SER A 175 -2.26 -4.66 -1.60
N VAL A 176 -3.14 -5.39 -0.88
CA VAL A 176 -3.35 -5.22 0.55
C VAL A 176 -2.08 -5.57 1.33
N ILE A 177 -1.49 -6.72 1.04
CA ILE A 177 -0.21 -7.16 1.64
C ILE A 177 0.88 -6.12 1.36
N TYR A 178 0.98 -5.63 0.12
CA TYR A 178 1.94 -4.62 -0.29
C TYR A 178 1.81 -3.34 0.53
N ILE A 179 0.59 -2.82 0.72
CA ILE A 179 0.33 -1.62 1.53
C ILE A 179 0.82 -1.85 2.98
N PHE A 180 0.51 -2.99 3.60
CA PHE A 180 0.98 -3.31 4.94
C PHE A 180 2.50 -3.35 5.03
N VAL A 181 3.17 -4.02 4.09
CA VAL A 181 4.64 -4.08 4.04
C VAL A 181 5.24 -2.67 3.94
N LYS A 182 4.66 -1.79 3.13
CA LYS A 182 5.14 -0.40 3.00
C LYS A 182 4.85 0.45 4.25
N ILE A 183 3.73 0.25 4.94
CA ILE A 183 3.45 0.91 6.23
C ILE A 183 4.50 0.52 7.27
N ILE A 184 4.82 -0.78 7.40
CA ILE A 184 5.86 -1.26 8.32
C ILE A 184 7.20 -0.63 7.98
N LYS A 185 7.55 -0.56 6.68
CA LYS A 185 8.78 0.08 6.22
C LYS A 185 8.81 1.57 6.58
N TYR A 186 7.70 2.30 6.43
CA TYR A 186 7.60 3.70 6.81
C TYR A 186 7.85 3.90 8.30
N GLU A 187 7.13 3.16 9.17
CA GLU A 187 7.26 3.29 10.62
C GLU A 187 8.68 2.94 11.10
N ARG A 188 9.29 1.93 10.47
CA ARG A 188 10.67 1.57 10.71
C ARG A 188 11.64 2.72 10.40
N LEU A 189 11.50 3.34 9.22
CA LEU A 189 12.33 4.48 8.81
C LEU A 189 12.10 5.70 9.71
N LYS A 190 10.86 5.91 10.14
CA LYS A 190 10.50 6.97 11.08
C LYS A 190 11.13 6.76 12.46
N ALA A 191 11.23 5.51 12.91
CA ALA A 191 11.84 5.14 14.18
C ALA A 191 13.38 5.06 14.14
N GLY A 192 14.00 5.24 12.97
CA GLY A 192 15.46 5.11 12.79
C GLY A 192 15.99 3.70 13.01
N LYS A 193 15.17 2.67 12.74
CA LYS A 193 15.49 1.27 13.08
C LYS A 193 15.79 0.39 11.86
N GLY A 194 16.60 -0.65 12.09
CA GLY A 194 16.96 -1.70 11.13
C GLY A 194 15.80 -2.62 10.74
N LYS A 195 16.06 -3.65 9.91
CA LYS A 195 15.02 -4.55 9.40
C LYS A 195 14.35 -5.27 10.55
N MET A 196 13.05 -5.05 10.72
CA MET A 196 12.25 -5.69 11.76
C MET A 196 11.41 -6.82 11.21
N SER A 197 11.23 -7.85 12.02
CA SER A 197 10.23 -8.89 11.83
C SER A 197 8.82 -8.37 12.18
N GLY A 198 7.77 -9.03 11.67
CA GLY A 198 6.40 -8.65 12.00
C GLY A 198 6.08 -8.72 13.51
N LYS A 199 6.72 -9.64 14.25
CA LYS A 199 6.60 -9.75 15.71
C LYS A 199 7.17 -8.52 16.42
N GLU A 200 8.32 -8.03 15.96
CA GLU A 200 8.95 -6.82 16.48
C GLU A 200 8.11 -5.58 16.20
N TYR A 201 7.43 -5.51 15.05
CA TYR A 201 6.51 -4.41 14.75
C TYR A 201 5.31 -4.38 15.70
N ILE A 202 4.66 -5.54 15.94
CA ILE A 202 3.54 -5.63 16.90
C ILE A 202 4.01 -5.19 18.28
N ASN A 203 5.19 -5.61 18.71
CA ASN A 203 5.75 -5.20 20.00
C ASN A 203 6.10 -3.70 20.02
N PHE A 204 6.63 -3.15 18.92
CA PHE A 204 6.90 -1.71 18.80
C PHE A 204 5.63 -0.88 18.93
N CYS A 205 4.55 -1.25 18.24
CA CYS A 205 3.26 -0.56 18.34
C CYS A 205 2.60 -0.69 19.72
N LYS A 206 2.92 -1.72 20.52
CA LYS A 206 2.45 -1.84 21.91
C LYS A 206 3.18 -0.90 22.87
N ASN A 207 4.40 -0.48 22.52
CA ASN A 207 5.26 0.35 23.36
C ASN A 207 5.18 1.85 23.04
N VAL A 208 4.34 2.24 22.07
CA VAL A 208 4.02 3.63 21.70
C VAL A 208 2.63 3.97 22.22
#